data_AF-A0A376Y090-F1
#
_entry.id   AF-A0A376Y090-F1
#
_cell.length_a   1.000
_cell.length_b   1.000
_cell.length_c   1.000
_cell.angle_alpha   90.00
_cell.angle_beta   90.00
_cell.angle_gamma   90.00
#
_symmetry.space_group_name_H-M   'P 1'
#
loop_
_entity.id
_entity.type
_entity.pdbx_description
1 polymer ?
#
loop_
_entity_poly.entity_id
_entity_poly.type
_entity_poly.pdbx_seq_one_letter_code
_entity_poly.pdbx_strand_id
1 'polypeptide(L)'
;MIANPQIFSVKTVDVAASLTRNYQRSYININRHAFDLWMKSLIPASVEVYHDSLCRKIWREDDKWHVIFRADGWEQHITARYLVGADGANSMVRRHLYPDHQIRKYVAIQQWFAEKHPVPFYSCIFDNSITNCYSWSISKDGYFIFGGAYPMKDGQTRFTTLKEKMSAFQFQFGKTVKSEKCTVLFPSRWQDFVCGKDNAFLIGEAAGFISASSLEGISYALDSTDILRSVLLKQPEKLNTAYWRATRKLRLKLFGKIVKSRCLTAPALRKWIMRSGVAHIPQLKD
;
A
#
# COMPACT_ATOMS: atom_id res chain seq x y z
N MET A 1 -19.27 2.63 4.64
CA MET A 1 -17.82 2.37 4.82
C MET A 1 -17.41 1.04 4.16
N ILE A 2 -18.09 -0.05 4.50
CA ILE A 2 -17.98 -1.32 3.77
C ILE A 2 -18.59 -1.15 2.37
N ALA A 3 -17.92 -1.67 1.35
CA ALA A 3 -18.37 -1.63 -0.04
C ALA A 3 -18.96 -2.98 -0.46
N ASN A 4 -19.75 -3.02 -1.53
CA ASN A 4 -20.32 -4.26 -2.05
C ASN A 4 -19.70 -4.66 -3.40
N PRO A 5 -19.73 -5.95 -3.78
CA PRO A 5 -19.96 -7.11 -2.90
C PRO A 5 -18.73 -7.39 -2.03
N GLN A 6 -18.90 -8.24 -1.01
CA GLN A 6 -17.79 -8.87 -0.30
C GLN A 6 -17.50 -10.24 -0.93
N ILE A 7 -16.28 -10.43 -1.42
CA ILE A 7 -15.88 -11.66 -2.12
C ILE A 7 -14.70 -12.28 -1.39
N PHE A 8 -14.84 -13.54 -0.98
CA PHE A 8 -13.82 -14.26 -0.20
C PHE A 8 -12.97 -15.22 -1.03
N SER A 9 -12.96 -15.03 -2.35
CA SER A 9 -12.13 -15.74 -3.31
C SER A 9 -11.44 -14.76 -4.25
N VAL A 10 -10.22 -15.11 -4.67
CA VAL A 10 -9.44 -14.31 -5.61
C VAL A 10 -9.05 -15.18 -6.79
N LYS A 11 -9.51 -14.78 -7.98
CA LYS A 11 -9.09 -15.34 -9.27
C LYS A 11 -7.64 -14.93 -9.52
N THR A 12 -6.73 -15.89 -9.52
CA THR A 12 -5.32 -15.67 -9.81
C THR A 12 -5.01 -16.10 -11.24
N VAL A 13 -4.47 -15.17 -12.02
CA VAL A 13 -4.13 -15.35 -13.43
C VAL A 13 -2.61 -15.28 -13.59
N ASP A 14 -2.02 -16.27 -14.23
CA ASP A 14 -0.65 -16.21 -14.77
C ASP A 14 -0.73 -16.12 -16.28
N VAL A 15 -0.39 -14.93 -16.81
CA VAL A 15 -0.58 -14.60 -18.23
C VAL A 15 0.32 -15.45 -19.12
N ALA A 16 1.60 -15.58 -18.75
CA ALA A 16 2.59 -16.30 -19.55
C ALA A 16 2.35 -17.82 -19.54
N ALA A 17 1.79 -18.35 -18.44
CA ALA A 17 1.46 -19.77 -18.34
C ALA A 17 0.03 -20.11 -18.83
N SER A 18 -0.78 -19.08 -19.14
CA SER A 18 -2.22 -19.21 -19.43
C SER A 18 -2.98 -20.01 -18.37
N LEU A 19 -2.64 -19.80 -17.09
CA LEU A 19 -3.25 -20.51 -15.96
C LEU A 19 -4.18 -19.61 -15.17
N THR A 20 -5.33 -20.15 -14.78
CA THR A 20 -6.25 -19.53 -13.82
C THR A 20 -6.53 -20.48 -12.66
N ARG A 21 -6.47 -19.94 -11.44
CA ARG A 21 -6.81 -20.65 -10.19
C ARG A 21 -7.53 -19.70 -9.25
N ASN A 22 -8.49 -20.20 -8.48
CA ASN A 22 -9.15 -19.45 -7.42
C ASN A 22 -8.56 -19.83 -6.07
N TYR A 23 -8.30 -18.84 -5.22
CA TYR A 23 -7.80 -19.04 -3.86
C TYR A 23 -8.67 -18.30 -2.86
N GLN A 24 -8.96 -18.94 -1.72
CA GLN A 24 -9.74 -18.30 -0.65
C GLN A 24 -8.95 -17.17 0.01
N ARG A 25 -9.56 -16.00 0.15
CA ARG A 25 -9.00 -14.82 0.83
C ARG A 25 -10.10 -14.01 1.49
N SER A 26 -10.00 -13.79 2.79
CA SER A 26 -10.97 -13.01 3.55
C SER A 26 -10.63 -11.52 3.56
N TYR A 27 -10.61 -10.87 2.38
CA TYR A 27 -10.43 -9.43 2.31
C TYR A 27 -11.77 -8.71 2.49
N ILE A 28 -11.75 -7.61 3.24
CA ILE A 28 -12.90 -6.72 3.36
C ILE A 28 -12.75 -5.61 2.33
N ASN A 29 -13.73 -5.48 1.42
CA ASN A 29 -13.77 -4.37 0.49
C ASN A 29 -14.28 -3.12 1.20
N ILE A 30 -13.44 -2.09 1.28
CA ILE A 30 -13.70 -0.86 2.03
C ILE A 30 -13.65 0.33 1.07
N ASN A 31 -14.62 1.23 1.17
CA ASN A 31 -14.49 2.56 0.59
C ASN A 31 -13.45 3.36 1.38
N ARG A 32 -12.26 3.54 0.79
CA ARG A 32 -11.11 4.16 1.46
C ARG A 32 -11.38 5.59 1.90
N HIS A 33 -12.04 6.39 1.07
CA HIS A 33 -12.36 7.77 1.43
C HIS A 33 -13.29 7.82 2.65
N ALA A 34 -14.36 7.02 2.64
CA ALA A 34 -15.29 6.96 3.77
C ALA A 34 -14.62 6.42 5.05
N PHE A 35 -13.75 5.42 4.93
CA PHE A 35 -12.99 4.87 6.06
C PHE A 35 -12.02 5.91 6.66
N ASP A 36 -11.26 6.60 5.80
CA ASP A 36 -10.30 7.60 6.25
C ASP A 36 -11.03 8.81 6.89
N LEU A 37 -12.19 9.24 6.35
CA LEU A 37 -13.03 10.26 6.98
C LEU A 37 -13.60 9.82 8.32
N TRP A 38 -14.02 8.56 8.45
CA TRP A 38 -14.47 8.00 9.72
C TRP A 38 -13.32 8.00 10.75
N MET A 39 -12.13 7.53 10.39
CA MET A 39 -10.96 7.59 11.28
C MET A 39 -10.63 9.03 11.71
N LYS A 40 -10.74 9.98 10.78
CA LYS A 40 -10.54 11.41 11.06
C LYS A 40 -11.58 11.96 12.05
N SER A 41 -12.84 11.50 11.99
CA SER A 41 -13.89 11.90 12.93
C SER A 41 -13.66 11.44 14.37
N LEU A 42 -12.77 10.46 14.58
CA LEU A 42 -12.39 9.97 15.90
C LEU A 42 -11.29 10.82 16.57
N ILE A 43 -10.73 11.81 15.86
CA ILE A 43 -9.71 12.70 16.42
C ILE A 43 -10.38 13.61 17.47
N PRO A 44 -9.93 13.61 18.73
CA PRO A 44 -10.56 14.41 19.78
C PRO A 44 -10.31 15.91 19.56
N ALA A 45 -11.22 16.75 20.07
CA ALA A 45 -11.13 18.22 19.94
C ALA A 45 -9.86 18.83 20.57
N SER A 46 -9.17 18.09 21.44
CA SER A 46 -7.89 18.50 22.01
C SER A 46 -6.71 18.43 21.02
N VAL A 47 -6.90 17.83 19.85
CA VAL A 47 -5.88 17.75 18.80
C VAL A 47 -6.17 18.82 17.76
N GLU A 48 -5.20 19.69 17.54
CA GLU A 48 -5.24 20.67 16.46
C GLU A 48 -4.99 19.98 15.11
N VAL A 49 -5.92 20.15 14.17
CA VAL A 49 -5.84 19.51 12.84
C VAL A 49 -5.91 20.55 11.75
N TYR A 50 -4.84 20.68 10.98
CA TYR A 50 -4.78 21.54 9.80
C TYR A 50 -5.18 20.77 8.54
N HIS A 51 -6.28 21.16 7.91
CA HIS A 51 -6.73 20.60 6.62
C HIS A 51 -6.10 21.34 5.44
N ASP A 52 -6.13 20.68 4.27
CA ASP A 52 -5.57 21.21 3.02
C ASP A 52 -4.16 21.80 3.17
N SER A 53 -3.39 21.17 4.05
CA SER A 53 -2.10 21.64 4.51
C SER A 53 -0.96 20.91 3.81
N LEU A 54 0.14 21.62 3.60
CA LEU A 54 1.32 21.05 2.95
C LEU A 54 2.57 21.40 3.75
N CYS A 55 3.22 20.39 4.33
CA CYS A 55 4.54 20.52 4.91
C CYS A 55 5.56 20.93 3.84
N ARG A 56 6.28 22.03 4.08
CA ARG A 56 7.25 22.63 3.14
C ARG A 56 8.68 22.41 3.59
N LYS A 57 8.96 22.54 4.89
CA LYS A 57 10.30 22.42 5.44
C LYS A 57 10.24 21.82 6.83
N ILE A 58 11.22 20.97 7.12
CA ILE A 58 11.49 20.44 8.46
C ILE A 58 12.97 20.55 8.75
N TRP A 59 13.32 20.85 10.00
CA TRP A 59 14.69 20.82 10.50
C TRP A 59 14.68 20.60 12.01
N ARG A 60 15.85 20.32 12.57
CA ARG A 60 16.06 20.20 14.01
C ARG A 60 17.03 21.28 14.46
N GLU A 61 16.67 21.98 15.52
CA GLU A 61 17.41 23.10 16.13
C GLU A 61 16.99 23.20 17.59
N ASP A 62 17.89 23.57 18.50
CA ASP A 62 17.61 23.74 19.94
C ASP A 62 16.82 22.59 20.60
N ASP A 63 17.20 21.35 20.26
CA ASP A 63 16.54 20.11 20.69
C ASP A 63 15.04 19.99 20.34
N LYS A 64 14.58 20.74 19.35
CA LYS A 64 13.19 20.71 18.85
C LYS A 64 13.15 20.47 17.35
N TRP A 65 12.05 19.89 16.92
CA TRP A 65 11.66 19.83 15.52
C TRP A 65 10.94 21.11 15.14
N HIS A 66 11.34 21.71 14.04
CA HIS A 66 10.69 22.87 13.45
C HIS A 66 10.01 22.43 12.16
N VAL A 67 8.77 22.88 11.98
CA VAL A 67 7.97 22.56 10.80
C VAL A 67 7.40 23.85 10.22
N ILE A 68 7.71 24.10 8.96
CA ILE A 68 7.02 25.10 8.15
C ILE A 68 6.04 24.37 7.24
N PHE A 69 4.79 24.80 7.27
CA PHE A 69 3.72 24.24 6.43
C PHE A 69 2.79 25.35 5.95
N ARG A 70 2.08 25.11 4.84
CA ARG A 70 1.01 25.99 4.40
C ARG A 70 -0.32 25.51 4.97
N ALA A 71 -1.13 26.40 5.52
CA ALA A 71 -2.52 26.16 5.90
C ALA A 71 -3.34 27.43 5.68
N ASP A 72 -4.58 27.27 5.20
CA ASP A 72 -5.51 28.38 4.90
C ASP A 72 -4.92 29.48 4.01
N GLY A 73 -4.04 29.08 3.09
CA GLY A 73 -3.36 29.99 2.17
C GLY A 73 -2.06 30.61 2.70
N TRP A 74 -1.81 30.57 4.02
CA TRP A 74 -0.68 31.21 4.70
C TRP A 74 0.40 30.21 5.13
N GLU A 75 1.61 30.72 5.36
CA GLU A 75 2.70 29.95 5.95
C GLU A 75 2.58 29.95 7.48
N GLN A 76 2.71 28.76 8.06
CA GLN A 76 2.66 28.50 9.48
C GLN A 76 4.01 27.93 9.93
N HIS A 77 4.41 28.26 11.15
CA HIS A 77 5.62 27.72 11.78
C HIS A 77 5.29 27.19 13.17
N ILE A 78 5.56 25.91 13.38
CA ILE A 78 5.40 25.25 14.69
C ILE A 78 6.69 24.58 15.13
N THR A 79 6.81 24.37 16.44
CA THR A 79 7.88 23.57 17.04
C THR A 79 7.31 22.41 17.85
N ALA A 80 8.02 21.29 17.87
CA ALA A 80 7.60 20.10 18.60
C ALA A 80 8.79 19.33 19.16
N ARG A 81 8.61 18.64 20.29
CA ARG A 81 9.61 17.72 20.86
C ARG A 81 9.75 16.44 20.03
N TYR A 82 8.64 16.00 19.42
CA TYR A 82 8.56 14.78 18.62
C TYR A 82 7.97 15.10 17.25
N LEU A 83 8.49 14.43 16.23
CA LEU A 83 7.98 14.51 14.86
C LEU A 83 7.59 13.11 14.39
N VAL A 84 6.43 12.93 13.75
CA VAL A 84 6.01 11.63 13.22
C VAL A 84 5.73 11.76 11.73
N GLY A 85 6.51 11.05 10.90
CA GLY A 85 6.23 10.88 9.48
C GLY A 85 5.20 9.79 9.25
N ALA A 86 3.98 10.21 8.93
CA ALA A 86 2.84 9.37 8.52
C ALA A 86 2.39 9.68 7.08
N ASP A 87 3.29 10.27 6.29
CA ASP A 87 3.07 10.93 5.00
C ASP A 87 3.35 10.02 3.77
N GLY A 88 3.20 8.71 3.97
CA GLY A 88 3.16 7.70 2.91
C GLY A 88 4.43 7.54 2.08
N ALA A 89 4.28 7.02 0.85
CA ALA A 89 5.40 6.69 -0.04
C ALA A 89 6.34 7.87 -0.35
N ASN A 90 5.81 9.10 -0.39
CA ASN A 90 6.57 10.31 -0.74
C ASN A 90 7.03 11.12 0.47
N SER A 91 7.09 10.46 1.64
CA SER A 91 7.44 11.06 2.92
C SER A 91 8.57 12.10 2.85
N MET A 92 8.27 13.33 3.26
CA MET A 92 9.25 14.39 3.47
C MET A 92 10.07 14.10 4.72
N VAL A 93 9.43 13.60 5.79
CA VAL A 93 10.10 13.24 7.04
C VAL A 93 11.17 12.19 6.80
N ARG A 94 10.87 11.10 6.08
CA ARG A 94 11.87 10.08 5.74
C ARG A 94 13.02 10.67 4.94
N ARG A 95 12.74 11.47 3.91
CA ARG A 95 13.79 12.06 3.06
C ARG A 95 14.71 12.99 3.83
N HIS A 96 14.17 13.75 4.79
CA HIS A 96 15.00 14.59 5.66
C HIS A 96 15.88 13.75 6.60
N LEU A 97 15.31 12.73 7.24
CA LEU A 97 16.04 11.90 8.19
C LEU A 97 17.07 10.98 7.51
N TYR A 98 16.79 10.54 6.29
CA TYR A 98 17.58 9.58 5.53
C TYR A 98 17.73 10.00 4.06
N PRO A 99 18.48 11.09 3.77
CA PRO A 99 18.57 11.67 2.43
C PRO A 99 19.12 10.69 1.38
N ASP A 100 20.09 9.86 1.78
CA ASP A 100 20.74 8.88 0.89
C ASP A 100 20.00 7.53 0.85
N HIS A 101 18.89 7.41 1.59
CA HIS A 101 18.14 6.16 1.67
C HIS A 101 16.93 6.18 0.73
N GLN A 102 17.06 5.45 -0.38
CA GLN A 102 15.97 5.26 -1.32
C GLN A 102 15.37 3.86 -1.20
N ILE A 103 14.06 3.83 -1.04
CA ILE A 103 13.23 2.63 -1.17
C ILE A 103 12.67 2.63 -2.58
N ARG A 104 12.73 1.48 -3.25
CA ARG A 104 12.18 1.32 -4.60
C ARG A 104 10.71 1.73 -4.64
N LYS A 105 10.30 2.36 -5.75
CA LYS A 105 8.94 2.87 -5.94
C LYS A 105 8.29 2.29 -7.19
N TYR A 106 6.96 2.21 -7.14
CA TYR A 106 6.11 2.01 -8.30
C TYR A 106 5.07 3.10 -8.41
N VAL A 107 4.52 3.23 -9.61
CA VAL A 107 3.26 3.92 -9.84
C VAL A 107 2.15 2.88 -9.88
N ALA A 108 1.24 2.94 -8.91
CA ALA A 108 -0.02 2.23 -8.96
C ALA A 108 -0.96 3.02 -9.85
N ILE A 109 -1.45 2.40 -10.93
CA ILE A 109 -2.43 2.98 -11.85
C ILE A 109 -3.66 2.10 -11.80
N GLN A 110 -4.83 2.70 -11.63
CA GLN A 110 -6.09 1.98 -11.74
C GLN A 110 -7.16 2.81 -12.45
N GLN A 111 -8.09 2.12 -13.08
CA GLN A 111 -9.28 2.69 -13.69
C GLN A 111 -10.53 2.02 -13.16
N TRP A 112 -11.60 2.79 -13.08
CA TRP A 112 -12.93 2.34 -12.75
C TRP A 112 -13.73 2.26 -14.04
N PHE A 113 -14.38 1.13 -14.25
CA PHE A 113 -15.24 0.86 -15.40
C PHE A 113 -16.64 0.58 -14.91
N ALA A 114 -17.66 0.94 -15.69
CA ALA A 114 -19.00 0.38 -15.48
C ALA A 114 -18.91 -1.16 -15.50
N GLU A 115 -19.49 -1.82 -14.48
CA GLU A 115 -19.43 -3.28 -14.38
C GLU A 115 -20.18 -3.93 -15.56
N LYS A 116 -19.56 -4.96 -16.14
CA LYS A 116 -20.10 -5.73 -17.26
C LYS A 116 -20.10 -7.23 -16.97
N HIS A 117 -19.36 -7.67 -15.96
CA HIS A 117 -19.31 -9.08 -15.62
C HIS A 117 -20.60 -9.49 -14.91
N PRO A 118 -21.24 -10.60 -15.34
CA PRO A 118 -22.46 -11.09 -14.69
C PRO A 118 -22.19 -11.56 -13.25
N VAL A 119 -20.98 -12.09 -13.01
CA VAL A 119 -20.53 -12.55 -11.69
C VAL A 119 -19.39 -11.66 -11.22
N PRO A 120 -19.56 -10.89 -10.12
CA PRO A 120 -18.48 -10.11 -9.52
C PRO A 120 -17.30 -10.99 -9.11
N PHE A 121 -16.08 -10.46 -9.24
CA PHE A 121 -14.88 -11.18 -8.79
C PHE A 121 -13.74 -10.24 -8.42
N TYR A 122 -12.83 -10.75 -7.60
CA TYR A 122 -11.52 -10.14 -7.39
C TYR A 122 -10.47 -10.95 -8.12
N SER A 123 -9.44 -10.26 -8.63
CA SER A 123 -8.32 -10.95 -9.24
C SER A 123 -6.95 -10.45 -8.82
N CYS A 124 -5.99 -11.35 -8.92
CA CYS A 124 -4.56 -11.10 -8.82
C CYS A 124 -3.92 -11.62 -10.11
N ILE A 125 -3.26 -10.74 -10.84
CA ILE A 125 -2.76 -11.01 -12.19
C ILE A 125 -1.25 -10.88 -12.19
N PHE A 126 -0.59 -11.91 -12.68
CA PHE A 126 0.86 -11.95 -12.86
C PHE A 126 1.21 -11.97 -14.34
N ASP A 127 1.92 -10.93 -14.77
CA ASP A 127 2.55 -10.87 -16.08
C ASP A 127 3.93 -10.21 -15.94
N ASN A 128 4.97 -11.04 -15.95
CA ASN A 128 6.34 -10.61 -15.77
C ASN A 128 6.86 -9.71 -16.90
N SER A 129 6.25 -9.72 -18.10
CA SER A 129 6.62 -8.76 -19.16
C SER A 129 6.11 -7.35 -18.83
N ILE A 130 5.04 -7.26 -18.03
CA ILE A 130 4.37 -6.01 -17.67
C ILE A 130 4.90 -5.45 -16.35
N THR A 131 5.05 -6.28 -15.33
CA THR A 131 5.55 -5.84 -14.02
C THR A 131 6.12 -7.03 -13.25
N ASN A 132 7.14 -6.78 -12.43
CA ASN A 132 7.61 -7.73 -11.41
C ASN A 132 6.91 -7.54 -10.05
N CYS A 133 5.70 -6.97 -10.09
CA CYS A 133 4.71 -6.97 -9.03
C CYS A 133 3.48 -7.76 -9.50
N TYR A 134 2.30 -7.48 -8.95
CA TYR A 134 1.03 -8.00 -9.43
C TYR A 134 0.10 -6.86 -9.84
N SER A 135 -0.90 -7.20 -10.65
CA SER A 135 -2.03 -6.36 -11.00
C SER A 135 -3.31 -6.92 -10.42
N TRP A 136 -4.35 -6.11 -10.30
CA TRP A 136 -5.58 -6.49 -9.62
C TRP A 136 -6.82 -6.12 -10.43
N SER A 137 -7.90 -6.84 -10.13
CA SER A 137 -9.24 -6.33 -10.34
C SER A 137 -10.10 -6.48 -9.09
N ILE A 138 -11.05 -5.56 -8.92
CA ILE A 138 -11.95 -5.51 -7.77
C ILE A 138 -13.34 -5.09 -8.28
N SER A 139 -14.35 -5.94 -8.18
CA SER A 139 -15.75 -5.50 -8.30
C SER A 139 -16.16 -4.71 -7.05
N LYS A 140 -16.69 -3.51 -7.25
CA LYS A 140 -16.99 -2.57 -6.17
C LYS A 140 -18.13 -1.62 -6.53
N ASP A 141 -19.20 -1.64 -5.77
CA ASP A 141 -20.34 -0.72 -5.81
C ASP A 141 -20.88 -0.51 -7.25
N GLY A 142 -21.01 -1.60 -8.02
CA GLY A 142 -21.46 -1.57 -9.42
C GLY A 142 -20.38 -1.19 -10.45
N TYR A 143 -19.12 -1.09 -10.02
CA TYR A 143 -17.97 -0.83 -10.88
C TYR A 143 -17.00 -2.00 -10.90
N PHE A 144 -16.31 -2.14 -12.02
CA PHE A 144 -15.14 -2.99 -12.15
C PHE A 144 -13.89 -2.13 -12.07
N ILE A 145 -13.09 -2.29 -11.01
CA ILE A 145 -11.81 -1.61 -10.87
C ILE A 145 -10.74 -2.52 -11.43
N PHE A 146 -9.86 -1.99 -12.27
CA PHE A 146 -8.70 -2.71 -12.78
C PHE A 146 -7.46 -1.84 -12.65
N GLY A 147 -6.39 -2.41 -12.12
CA GLY A 147 -5.17 -1.67 -11.84
C GLY A 147 -3.95 -2.55 -11.70
N GLY A 148 -2.80 -1.90 -11.55
CA GLY A 148 -1.54 -2.58 -11.30
C GLY A 148 -0.48 -1.62 -10.78
N ALA A 149 0.60 -2.19 -10.24
CA ALA A 149 1.78 -1.43 -9.86
C ALA A 149 2.88 -1.65 -10.88
N TYR A 150 3.35 -0.54 -11.45
CA TYR A 150 4.29 -0.54 -12.56
C TYR A 150 5.57 0.22 -12.18
N PRO A 151 6.72 -0.13 -12.81
CA PRO A 151 7.89 0.74 -12.80
C PRO A 151 7.51 2.20 -13.06
N MET A 152 8.20 3.14 -12.41
CA MET A 152 7.90 4.58 -12.54
C MET A 152 7.96 5.06 -14.00
N LYS A 153 8.80 4.42 -14.82
CA LYS A 153 8.91 4.63 -16.26
C LYS A 153 7.94 3.72 -17.01
N ASP A 154 7.27 4.27 -18.03
CA ASP A 154 6.38 3.54 -18.95
C ASP A 154 5.14 2.89 -18.30
N GLY A 155 4.77 3.32 -17.09
CA GLY A 155 3.66 2.73 -16.34
C GLY A 155 2.32 2.76 -17.09
N GLN A 156 2.02 3.85 -17.80
CA GLN A 156 0.79 3.98 -18.58
C GLN A 156 0.74 3.01 -19.76
N THR A 157 1.84 2.90 -20.51
CA THR A 157 1.95 1.94 -21.62
C THR A 157 1.78 0.52 -21.12
N ARG A 158 2.48 0.15 -20.03
CA ARG A 158 2.37 -1.17 -19.39
C ARG A 158 0.94 -1.48 -18.92
N PHE A 159 0.26 -0.50 -18.32
CA PHE A 159 -1.14 -0.64 -17.93
C PHE A 159 -2.05 -0.90 -19.14
N THR A 160 -1.91 -0.13 -20.22
CA THR A 160 -2.69 -0.30 -21.44
C THR A 160 -2.46 -1.68 -22.06
N THR A 161 -1.20 -2.09 -22.23
CA THR A 161 -0.85 -3.42 -22.76
C THR A 161 -1.42 -4.54 -21.90
N LEU A 162 -1.36 -4.44 -20.57
CA LEU A 162 -1.95 -5.45 -19.71
C LEU A 162 -3.48 -5.52 -19.88
N LYS A 163 -4.15 -4.36 -19.92
CA LYS A 163 -5.60 -4.28 -20.12
C LYS A 163 -6.03 -5.00 -21.40
N GLU A 164 -5.31 -4.80 -22.51
CA GLU A 164 -5.55 -5.50 -23.78
C GLU A 164 -5.41 -7.02 -23.65
N LYS A 165 -4.32 -7.48 -23.02
CA LYS A 165 -4.08 -8.92 -22.76
C LYS A 165 -5.19 -9.59 -21.94
N MET A 166 -5.86 -8.84 -21.06
CA MET A 166 -6.91 -9.40 -20.20
C MET A 166 -8.15 -9.86 -20.96
N SER A 167 -8.34 -9.43 -22.21
CA SER A 167 -9.40 -9.94 -23.09
C SER A 167 -9.32 -11.47 -23.26
N ALA A 168 -8.10 -12.02 -23.36
CA ALA A 168 -7.86 -13.47 -23.46
C ALA A 168 -8.26 -14.25 -22.19
N PHE A 169 -8.49 -13.54 -21.07
CA PHE A 169 -8.89 -14.10 -19.78
C PHE A 169 -10.33 -13.71 -19.41
N GLN A 170 -11.14 -13.32 -20.40
CA GLN A 170 -12.55 -12.96 -20.27
C GLN A 170 -12.82 -11.76 -19.37
N PHE A 171 -11.84 -10.85 -19.22
CA PHE A 171 -12.08 -9.57 -18.57
C PHE A 171 -12.79 -8.65 -19.55
N GLN A 172 -13.83 -7.97 -19.05
CA GLN A 172 -14.65 -7.05 -19.81
C GLN A 172 -14.51 -5.65 -19.22
N PHE A 173 -14.23 -4.69 -20.09
CA PHE A 173 -14.08 -3.29 -19.69
C PHE A 173 -15.29 -2.49 -20.19
N GLY A 174 -16.03 -1.92 -19.24
CA GLY A 174 -17.09 -0.96 -19.52
C GLY A 174 -16.59 0.41 -19.92
N LYS A 175 -17.49 1.40 -19.92
CA LYS A 175 -17.09 2.81 -20.06
C LYS A 175 -16.22 3.19 -18.86
N THR A 176 -15.08 3.82 -19.12
CA THR A 176 -14.21 4.37 -18.08
C THR A 176 -14.93 5.52 -17.37
N VAL A 177 -14.98 5.47 -16.05
CA VAL A 177 -15.63 6.47 -15.19
C VAL A 177 -14.61 7.33 -14.46
N LYS A 178 -13.50 6.72 -14.04
CA LYS A 178 -12.45 7.38 -13.27
C LYS A 178 -11.10 6.72 -13.54
N SER A 179 -10.03 7.52 -13.48
CA SER A 179 -8.64 7.03 -13.45
C SER A 179 -7.94 7.58 -12.22
N GLU A 180 -7.13 6.74 -11.58
CA GLU A 180 -6.39 7.08 -10.37
C GLU A 180 -4.94 6.64 -10.51
N LYS A 181 -4.04 7.43 -9.93
CA LYS A 181 -2.61 7.11 -9.84
C LYS A 181 -2.08 7.48 -8.48
N CYS A 182 -1.26 6.63 -7.90
CA CYS A 182 -0.49 6.95 -6.70
C CYS A 182 0.90 6.32 -6.73
N THR A 183 1.82 6.89 -5.98
CA THR A 183 3.12 6.27 -5.74
C THR A 183 2.98 5.28 -4.60
N VAL A 184 3.57 4.10 -4.76
CA VAL A 184 3.70 3.10 -3.69
C VAL A 184 5.15 2.71 -3.50
N LEU A 185 5.56 2.46 -2.27
CA LEU A 185 6.86 1.86 -1.99
C LEU A 185 6.83 0.36 -2.26
N PHE A 186 7.98 -0.16 -2.67
CA PHE A 186 8.19 -1.58 -2.91
C PHE A 186 9.46 -2.06 -2.20
N PRO A 187 9.42 -2.23 -0.86
CA PRO A 187 10.56 -2.70 -0.08
C PRO A 187 11.09 -4.04 -0.62
N SER A 188 12.41 -4.16 -0.65
CA SER A 188 13.13 -5.26 -1.27
C SER A 188 14.19 -5.88 -0.37
N ARG A 189 14.58 -5.21 0.72
CA ARG A 189 15.60 -5.65 1.67
C ARG A 189 15.27 -5.16 3.08
N TRP A 190 15.94 -5.73 4.08
CA TRP A 190 15.73 -5.39 5.49
C TRP A 190 15.99 -3.92 5.80
N GLN A 191 16.99 -3.34 5.14
CA GLN A 191 17.41 -1.94 5.33
C GLN A 191 16.35 -0.94 4.83
N ASP A 192 15.40 -1.37 4.01
CA ASP A 192 14.31 -0.51 3.53
C ASP A 192 13.29 -0.19 4.65
N PHE A 193 13.40 -0.85 5.81
CA PHE A 193 12.64 -0.51 7.00
C PHE A 193 13.40 0.50 7.85
N VAL A 194 12.84 1.70 8.00
CA VAL A 194 13.42 2.80 8.76
C VAL A 194 12.40 3.34 9.76
N CYS A 195 12.80 3.51 11.04
CA CYS A 195 11.87 3.85 12.12
C CYS A 195 12.00 5.29 12.64
N GLY A 196 12.88 6.09 12.02
CA GLY A 196 13.21 7.44 12.48
C GLY A 196 14.39 7.46 13.46
N LYS A 197 14.89 8.67 13.70
CA LYS A 197 16.01 8.99 14.59
C LYS A 197 15.71 10.34 15.25
N ASP A 198 16.47 10.73 16.25
CA ASP A 198 16.47 12.12 16.71
C ASP A 198 15.10 12.61 17.23
N ASN A 199 14.36 11.75 17.95
CA ASN A 199 12.98 12.02 18.39
C ASN A 199 11.97 12.25 17.24
N ALA A 200 12.38 12.01 15.99
CA ALA A 200 11.47 11.79 14.88
C ALA A 200 11.22 10.30 14.65
N PHE A 201 10.00 9.94 14.27
CA PHE A 201 9.56 8.57 14.05
C PHE A 201 8.92 8.43 12.67
N LEU A 202 8.99 7.22 12.11
CA LEU A 202 8.29 6.88 10.86
C LEU A 202 7.32 5.73 11.14
N ILE A 203 6.10 5.86 10.62
CA ILE A 203 5.05 4.83 10.69
C ILE A 203 4.50 4.52 9.29
N GLY A 204 3.81 3.38 9.17
CA GLY A 204 3.20 2.94 7.93
C GLY A 204 4.15 2.94 6.74
N GLU A 205 3.63 3.29 5.57
CA GLU A 205 4.43 3.28 4.35
C GLU A 205 5.61 4.28 4.40
N ALA A 206 5.54 5.37 5.17
CA ALA A 206 6.67 6.27 5.34
C ALA A 206 7.91 5.57 5.93
N ALA A 207 7.69 4.55 6.78
CA ALA A 207 8.73 3.69 7.37
C ALA A 207 9.16 2.51 6.48
N GLY A 208 8.57 2.36 5.30
CA GLY A 208 8.67 1.15 4.49
C GLY A 208 7.76 0.01 4.95
N PHE A 209 6.81 0.26 5.86
CA PHE A 209 5.89 -0.76 6.36
C PHE A 209 4.72 -0.98 5.41
N ILE A 210 4.99 -1.71 4.32
CA ILE A 210 4.02 -2.11 3.30
C ILE A 210 4.34 -3.53 2.83
N SER A 211 3.31 -4.35 2.59
CA SER A 211 3.49 -5.71 2.09
C SER A 211 3.97 -5.70 0.64
N ALA A 212 5.21 -6.09 0.38
CA ALA A 212 5.71 -6.25 -0.99
C ALA A 212 4.92 -7.29 -1.81
N SER A 213 4.27 -8.27 -1.18
CA SER A 213 3.50 -9.31 -1.89
C SER A 213 2.06 -8.93 -2.24
N SER A 214 1.52 -7.87 -1.63
CA SER A 214 0.09 -7.50 -1.78
C SER A 214 -0.15 -5.99 -1.83
N LEU A 215 0.88 -5.16 -1.77
CA LEU A 215 0.83 -3.69 -1.71
C LEU A 215 -0.13 -3.12 -0.66
N GLU A 216 -0.52 -3.96 0.31
CA GLU A 216 -1.40 -3.58 1.40
C GLU A 216 -0.52 -2.92 2.47
N GLY A 217 -0.94 -1.72 2.91
CA GLY A 217 -0.20 -0.89 3.85
C GLY A 217 -1.02 -0.41 5.05
N ILE A 218 -2.35 -0.49 5.00
CA ILE A 218 -3.20 0.12 6.04
C ILE A 218 -3.09 -0.62 7.37
N SER A 219 -3.03 -1.95 7.33
CA SER A 219 -2.84 -2.79 8.52
C SER A 219 -1.52 -2.45 9.21
N TYR A 220 -0.46 -2.28 8.43
CA TYR A 220 0.86 -1.97 8.98
C TYR A 220 1.00 -0.51 9.42
N ALA A 221 0.26 0.42 8.81
CA ALA A 221 0.12 1.78 9.32
C ALA A 221 -0.55 1.79 10.70
N LEU A 222 -1.63 1.02 10.89
CA LEU A 222 -2.30 0.87 12.18
C LEU A 222 -1.41 0.15 13.20
N ASP A 223 -0.83 -1.00 12.85
CA ASP A 223 0.08 -1.78 13.71
C ASP A 223 1.24 -0.91 14.21
N SER A 224 1.91 -0.19 13.30
CA SER A 224 3.07 0.64 13.67
C SER A 224 2.69 1.88 14.49
N THR A 225 1.52 2.46 14.24
CA THR A 225 0.96 3.55 15.07
C THR A 225 0.75 3.08 16.51
N ASP A 226 0.12 1.92 16.70
CA ASP A 226 -0.16 1.39 18.04
C ASP A 226 1.14 1.00 18.79
N ILE A 227 2.10 0.43 18.08
CA ILE A 227 3.44 0.16 18.62
C ILE A 227 4.13 1.47 19.05
N LEU A 228 4.12 2.51 18.20
CA LEU A 228 4.75 3.79 18.53
C LEU A 228 4.07 4.46 19.73
N ARG A 229 2.73 4.52 19.74
CA ARG A 229 1.94 5.01 20.87
C ARG A 229 2.36 4.33 22.18
N SER A 230 2.46 3.01 22.17
CA SER A 230 2.86 2.22 23.35
C SER A 230 4.27 2.55 23.84
N VAL A 231 5.19 2.86 22.93
CA VAL A 231 6.56 3.28 23.28
C VAL A 231 6.58 4.69 23.86
N LEU A 232 5.85 5.63 23.26
CA LEU A 232 5.76 7.01 23.73
C LEU A 232 5.14 7.10 25.13
N LEU A 233 4.11 6.30 25.42
CA LEU A 233 3.49 6.25 26.76
C LEU A 233 4.43 5.72 27.85
N LYS A 234 5.37 4.83 27.52
CA LYS A 234 6.34 4.28 28.47
C LYS A 234 7.54 5.18 28.74
N GLN A 235 7.76 6.18 27.88
CA GLN A 235 8.87 7.15 27.97
C GLN A 235 10.24 6.52 28.30
N PRO A 236 10.70 5.47 27.59
CA PRO A 236 12.05 4.95 27.80
C PRO A 236 13.10 6.01 27.45
N GLU A 237 14.26 5.93 28.10
CA GLU A 237 15.38 6.87 27.90
C GLU A 237 15.78 7.03 26.42
N LYS A 238 15.80 5.91 25.66
CA LYS A 238 16.15 5.89 24.23
C LYS A 238 14.95 5.52 23.37
N LEU A 239 14.05 6.48 23.13
CA LEU A 239 12.77 6.28 22.42
C LEU A 239 12.92 5.63 21.03
N ASN A 240 13.79 6.17 20.16
CA ASN A 240 13.98 5.60 18.81
C ASN A 240 14.49 4.16 18.84
N THR A 241 15.42 3.83 19.76
CA THR A 241 15.91 2.47 19.95
C THR A 241 14.81 1.54 20.47
N ALA A 242 14.00 2.00 21.42
CA ALA A 242 12.86 1.25 21.93
C ALA A 242 11.83 0.95 20.83
N TYR A 243 11.49 1.95 20.00
CA TYR A 243 10.58 1.79 18.87
C TYR A 243 11.12 0.82 17.81
N TRP A 244 12.41 0.92 17.46
CA TRP A 244 13.07 -0.05 16.58
C TRP A 244 12.95 -1.48 17.12
N ARG A 245 13.20 -1.69 18.42
CA ARG A 245 13.07 -3.02 19.05
C ARG A 245 11.62 -3.51 19.04
N ALA A 246 10.67 -2.64 19.38
CA ALA A 246 9.25 -2.99 19.44
C ALA A 246 8.68 -3.39 18.07
N THR A 247 9.14 -2.76 16.99
CA THR A 247 8.72 -3.09 15.61
C THR A 247 9.40 -4.34 15.03
N ARG A 248 10.29 -5.04 15.76
CA ARG A 248 11.03 -6.20 15.21
C ARG A 248 10.11 -7.28 14.64
N LYS A 249 9.03 -7.64 15.34
CA LYS A 249 8.06 -8.65 14.86
C LYS A 249 7.36 -8.21 13.57
N LEU A 250 6.95 -6.94 13.50
CA LEU A 250 6.35 -6.33 12.31
C LEU A 250 7.32 -6.36 11.12
N ARG A 251 8.59 -5.99 11.34
CA ARG A 251 9.62 -6.00 10.30
C ARG A 251 9.95 -7.41 9.80
N LEU A 252 10.00 -8.40 10.69
CA LEU A 252 10.16 -9.81 10.30
C LEU A 252 8.97 -10.30 9.45
N LYS A 253 7.73 -9.99 9.86
CA LYS A 253 6.51 -10.30 9.10
C LYS A 253 6.58 -9.71 7.69
N LEU A 254 6.94 -8.43 7.57
CA LEU A 254 7.06 -7.74 6.29
C LEU A 254 8.23 -8.23 5.45
N PHE A 255 9.37 -8.59 6.05
CA PHE A 255 10.46 -9.24 5.34
C PHE A 255 10.02 -10.59 4.74
N GLY A 256 9.20 -11.36 5.45
CA GLY A 256 8.54 -12.54 4.89
C GLY A 256 7.67 -12.23 3.67
N LYS A 257 7.00 -11.06 3.63
CA LYS A 257 6.25 -10.60 2.45
C LYS A 257 7.16 -10.26 1.27
N ILE A 258 8.38 -9.77 1.52
CA ILE A 258 9.40 -9.55 0.47
C ILE A 258 9.80 -10.89 -0.15
N VAL A 259 10.13 -11.89 0.68
CA VAL A 259 10.48 -13.23 0.20
C VAL A 259 9.31 -13.84 -0.59
N LYS A 260 8.09 -13.76 -0.04
CA LYS A 260 6.87 -14.22 -0.73
C LYS A 260 6.68 -13.54 -2.09
N SER A 261 6.89 -12.22 -2.17
CA SER A 261 6.78 -11.49 -3.44
C SER A 261 7.75 -12.05 -4.48
N ARG A 262 9.00 -12.33 -4.11
CA ARG A 262 9.99 -12.91 -5.03
C ARG A 262 9.57 -14.29 -5.53
N CYS A 263 8.99 -15.12 -4.66
CA CYS A 263 8.47 -16.43 -5.05
C CYS A 263 7.29 -16.30 -6.03
N LEU A 264 6.34 -15.40 -5.76
CA LEU A 264 5.17 -15.18 -6.62
C LEU A 264 5.54 -14.58 -7.97
N THR A 265 6.61 -13.79 -8.05
CA THR A 265 7.04 -13.15 -9.30
C THR A 265 8.11 -13.95 -10.03
N ALA A 266 8.54 -15.11 -9.51
CA ALA A 266 9.37 -16.07 -10.24
C ALA A 266 8.50 -16.95 -11.16
N PRO A 267 8.55 -16.80 -12.50
CA PRO A 267 7.58 -17.43 -13.41
C PRO A 267 7.52 -18.95 -13.30
N ALA A 268 8.69 -19.62 -13.26
CA ALA A 268 8.75 -21.08 -13.16
C ALA A 268 8.11 -21.59 -11.87
N LEU A 269 8.47 -20.99 -10.73
CA LEU A 269 7.94 -21.37 -9.43
C LEU A 269 6.43 -21.13 -9.33
N ARG A 270 5.97 -19.93 -9.72
CA ARG A 270 4.54 -19.59 -9.72
C ARG A 270 3.74 -20.56 -10.60
N LYS A 271 4.23 -20.86 -11.81
CA LYS A 271 3.60 -21.81 -12.73
C LYS A 271 3.43 -23.19 -12.09
N TRP A 272 4.47 -23.71 -11.43
CA TRP A 272 4.39 -25.00 -10.73
C TRP A 272 3.41 -24.98 -9.56
N ILE A 273 3.42 -23.91 -8.74
CA ILE A 273 2.45 -23.73 -7.64
C ILE A 273 1.00 -23.71 -8.17
N MET A 274 0.75 -23.01 -9.27
CA MET A 274 -0.59 -22.95 -9.85
C MET A 274 -1.00 -24.27 -10.50
N ARG A 275 -0.06 -24.98 -11.12
CA ARG A 275 -0.31 -26.31 -11.71
C ARG A 275 -0.63 -27.37 -10.66
N SER A 276 0.05 -27.34 -9.51
CA SER A 276 -0.18 -28.33 -8.44
C SER A 276 -1.59 -28.25 -7.84
N GLY A 277 -2.28 -27.11 -7.99
CA GLY A 277 -3.62 -26.92 -7.44
C GLY A 277 -3.67 -26.81 -5.91
N VAL A 278 -2.50 -26.71 -5.25
CA VAL A 278 -2.43 -26.54 -3.80
C VAL A 278 -3.26 -25.32 -3.38
N ALA A 279 -4.18 -25.53 -2.44
CA ALA A 279 -5.12 -24.51 -1.92
C ALA A 279 -6.05 -23.88 -2.98
N HIS A 280 -6.17 -24.48 -4.17
CA HIS A 280 -7.18 -24.09 -5.14
C HIS A 280 -8.57 -24.45 -4.60
N ILE A 281 -9.48 -23.48 -4.66
CA ILE A 281 -10.91 -23.71 -4.40
C ILE A 281 -11.65 -23.83 -5.73
N PRO A 282 -12.47 -24.87 -5.95
CA PRO A 282 -13.34 -24.94 -7.12
C PRO A 282 -14.28 -23.73 -7.14
N GLN A 283 -14.52 -23.17 -8.32
CA GLN A 283 -15.70 -22.31 -8.47
C GLN A 283 -16.90 -23.24 -8.48
N LEU A 284 -17.85 -23.01 -7.56
CA LEU A 284 -19.17 -23.60 -7.68
C LEU A 284 -19.70 -23.20 -9.06
N LYS A 285 -19.92 -24.19 -9.91
CA LYS A 285 -20.72 -23.99 -11.11
C LYS A 285 -22.15 -23.95 -10.60
N ASP A 286 -22.79 -22.79 -10.73
CA ASP A 286 -24.25 -22.75 -10.76
C ASP A 286 -24.74 -23.48 -12.02
#